data_AF-A0A7S7QD90-F1
#
_entry.id   AF-A0A7S7QD90-F1
#
_cell.length_a   1.000
_cell.length_b   1.000
_cell.length_c   1.000
_cell.angle_alpha   90.00
_cell.angle_beta   90.00
_cell.angle_gamma   90.00
#
_symmetry.space_group_name_H-M   'P 1'
#
loop_
_entity.id
_entity.type
_entity.pdbx_description
1 polymer ?
#
loop_
_entity_poly.entity_id
_entity_poly.type
_entity_poly.pdbx_seq_one_letter_code
_entity_poly.pdbx_strand_id
1 'polypeptide(L)' 'MTDGKSQDELTQLADEALRAQPGCETARVPAIAALPDAQIGRNWEIPNVVLGDSLISDVDRAVLSVHRQLGRRFHLV' A
#
# COMPACT_ATOMS: atom_id res chain seq x y z
N MET A 1 -5.43 -15.12 -10.30
CA MET A 1 -4.69 -15.69 -9.16
C MET A 1 -3.77 -14.60 -8.66
N THR A 2 -3.92 -14.18 -7.41
CA THR A 2 -3.01 -13.20 -6.78
C THR A 2 -1.81 -13.93 -6.22
N ASP A 3 -0.64 -13.32 -6.26
CA ASP A 3 0.58 -13.86 -5.65
C ASP A 3 0.55 -13.63 -4.14
N GLY A 4 0.94 -14.64 -3.37
CA GLY A 4 1.05 -14.54 -1.91
C GLY A 4 2.34 -13.81 -1.54
N LYS A 5 2.26 -12.82 -0.66
CA LYS A 5 3.39 -12.09 -0.10
C LYS A 5 3.33 -12.03 1.42
N SER A 6 4.50 -12.10 2.05
CA SER A 6 4.60 -11.84 3.49
C SER A 6 4.28 -10.38 3.79
N GLN A 7 4.01 -10.08 5.06
CA GLN A 7 3.75 -8.71 5.50
C GLN A 7 4.90 -7.77 5.16
N ASP A 8 6.15 -8.21 5.35
CA ASP A 8 7.34 -7.40 5.09
C ASP A 8 7.53 -7.14 3.60
N GLU A 9 7.41 -8.18 2.76
CA GLU A 9 7.54 -8.03 1.31
C GLU A 9 6.47 -7.09 0.74
N LEU A 10 5.23 -7.24 1.19
CA LEU A 10 4.11 -6.46 0.69
C LEU A 10 4.13 -5.03 1.24
N THR A 11 4.66 -4.82 2.46
CA THR A 11 4.96 -3.48 3.00
C THR A 11 6.01 -2.80 2.14
N GLN A 12 7.11 -3.48 1.80
CA GLN A 12 8.15 -2.92 0.96
C GLN A 12 7.61 -2.56 -0.44
N LEU A 13 6.82 -3.44 -1.05
CA LEU A 13 6.18 -3.18 -2.35
C LEU A 13 5.22 -1.97 -2.28
N ALA A 14 4.45 -1.85 -1.20
CA ALA A 14 3.56 -0.70 -1.00
C ALA A 14 4.35 0.60 -0.80
N ASP A 15 5.42 0.57 -0.02
CA ASP A 15 6.31 1.71 0.25
C ASP A 15 7.02 2.19 -1.03
N GLU A 16 7.54 1.28 -1.84
CA GLU A 16 8.17 1.59 -3.13
C GLU A 16 7.15 2.14 -4.13
N ALA A 17 5.97 1.53 -4.23
CA ALA A 17 4.92 1.97 -5.14
C ALA A 17 4.38 3.36 -4.75
N LEU A 18 4.30 3.67 -3.46
CA LEU A 18 3.92 4.99 -2.96
C LEU A 18 4.96 6.04 -3.34
N ARG A 19 6.25 5.77 -3.08
CA ARG A 19 7.35 6.69 -3.40
C ARG A 19 7.54 6.93 -4.89
N ALA A 20 7.07 6.01 -5.73
CA ALA A 20 7.04 6.19 -7.18
C ALA A 20 5.89 7.08 -7.68
N GLN A 21 4.95 7.48 -6.82
CA GLN A 21 3.90 8.43 -7.20
C GLN A 21 4.43 9.88 -7.14
N PRO A 22 4.02 10.74 -8.07
CA PRO A 22 4.44 12.14 -8.09
C PRO A 22 4.09 12.87 -6.78
N GLY A 23 5.06 13.56 -6.18
CA GLY A 23 4.85 14.34 -4.96
C GLY A 23 4.75 13.50 -3.68
N CYS A 24 5.10 12.21 -3.75
CA CYS A 24 5.12 11.27 -2.63
C CYS A 24 6.51 10.66 -2.37
N GLU A 25 7.57 11.25 -2.91
CA GLU A 25 8.93 10.67 -2.94
C GLU A 25 9.49 10.45 -1.53
N THR A 26 9.07 11.29 -0.57
CA THR A 26 9.45 11.22 0.85
C THR A 26 8.42 10.51 1.72
N ALA A 27 7.24 10.20 1.18
CA ALA A 27 6.20 9.50 1.91
C ALA A 27 6.59 8.04 2.14
N ARG A 28 6.18 7.47 3.28
CA ARG A 28 6.51 6.08 3.65
C ARG A 28 5.32 5.30 4.13
N VAL A 29 5.26 4.02 3.77
CA VAL A 29 4.34 3.03 4.33
C VAL A 29 5.07 2.28 5.45
N PRO A 30 4.79 2.56 6.74
CA PRO A 30 5.51 1.92 7.85
C PRO A 30 5.16 0.43 7.99
N ALA A 31 3.91 0.07 7.75
CA ALA A 31 3.43 -1.30 7.79
C ALA A 31 2.10 -1.40 7.05
N ILE A 32 1.86 -2.54 6.42
CA ILE A 32 0.50 -2.96 6.05
C ILE A 32 -0.12 -3.78 7.19
N ALA A 33 -1.44 -3.81 7.23
CA ALA A 33 -2.20 -4.63 8.16
C ALA A 33 -3.03 -5.68 7.40
N ALA A 34 -3.23 -6.84 8.00
CA ALA A 34 -4.20 -7.82 7.53
C ALA A 34 -5.61 -7.27 7.69
N LEU A 35 -6.48 -7.54 6.71
CA LEU A 35 -7.90 -7.20 6.75
C LEU A 35 -8.70 -8.48 7.00
N PRO A 36 -9.02 -8.82 8.26
CA PRO A 36 -9.57 -10.13 8.63
C PRO A 36 -10.94 -10.43 8.00
N ASP A 37 -11.73 -9.40 7.69
CA ASP A 37 -13.08 -9.54 7.11
C ASP A 37 -13.10 -9.51 5.57
N ALA A 38 -11.93 -9.57 4.91
CA ALA A 38 -11.85 -9.60 3.46
C ALA A 38 -12.32 -10.94 2.88
N GLN A 39 -13.61 -11.05 2.62
CA GLN A 39 -14.18 -12.28 2.04
C GLN A 39 -13.83 -12.46 0.55
N ILE A 40 -13.57 -11.37 -0.18
CA ILE A 40 -13.22 -11.39 -1.61
C ILE A 40 -12.27 -10.22 -1.93
N GLY A 41 -11.14 -10.50 -2.59
CA GLY A 41 -10.22 -9.49 -3.10
C GLY A 41 -8.97 -9.29 -2.23
N ARG A 42 -8.64 -8.04 -1.93
CA ARG A 42 -7.44 -7.65 -1.18
C ARG A 42 -7.66 -7.88 0.33
N ASN A 43 -6.89 -8.77 0.94
CA ASN A 43 -6.97 -9.13 2.37
C ASN A 43 -6.03 -8.30 3.29
N TRP A 44 -5.69 -7.10 2.88
CA TRP A 44 -4.76 -6.23 3.60
C TRP A 44 -5.10 -4.76 3.37
N GLU A 45 -4.52 -3.85 4.15
CA GLU A 45 -4.67 -2.40 3.99
C GLU A 45 -3.42 -1.63 4.41
N ILE A 46 -3.39 -0.34 4.11
CA ILE A 46 -2.36 0.60 4.56
C ILE A 46 -3.01 1.48 5.63
N PRO A 47 -2.84 1.16 6.93
CA PRO A 47 -3.54 1.88 7.99
C PRO A 47 -3.00 3.28 8.22
N ASN A 48 -1.71 3.50 7.96
CA ASN A 48 -1.04 4.77 8.19
C ASN A 48 -0.01 5.03 7.09
N VAL A 49 0.22 6.30 6.79
CA VAL A 49 1.30 6.76 5.91
C VAL A 49 2.02 7.91 6.58
N VAL A 50 3.36 7.87 6.57
CA VAL A 50 4.18 9.00 6.97
C VAL A 50 4.33 9.91 5.77
N LEU A 51 3.93 11.18 5.88
CA LEU A 51 3.90 12.10 4.75
C LEU A 51 5.29 12.58 4.31
N GLY A 52 6.21 12.80 5.26
CA GLY A 52 7.44 13.52 4.99
C GLY A 52 7.16 14.96 4.55
N ASP A 53 7.69 15.34 3.40
CA ASP A 53 7.44 16.65 2.75
C ASP A 53 6.28 16.61 1.74
N SER A 54 5.60 15.46 1.63
CA SER A 54 4.52 15.23 0.67
C SER A 54 3.21 15.90 1.11
N LEU A 55 2.42 16.38 0.14
CA LEU A 55 1.10 16.91 0.41
C LEU A 55 0.10 15.78 0.71
N ILE A 56 -0.77 15.99 1.70
CA ILE A 56 -1.82 15.03 2.08
C ILE A 56 -2.69 14.64 0.88
N SER A 57 -3.04 15.61 0.02
CA SER A 57 -3.87 15.36 -1.16
C SER A 57 -3.21 14.46 -2.21
N ASP A 58 -1.88 14.54 -2.35
CA ASP A 58 -1.13 13.69 -3.27
C ASP A 58 -0.97 12.30 -2.69
N VAL A 59 -0.69 12.20 -1.38
CA VAL A 59 -0.63 10.93 -0.65
C VAL A 59 -1.96 10.19 -0.70
N ASP A 60 -3.10 10.85 -0.49
CA ASP A 60 -4.43 10.23 -0.58
C ASP A 60 -4.67 9.62 -1.96
N ARG A 61 -4.35 10.37 -3.02
CA ARG A 61 -4.46 9.89 -4.40
C ARG A 61 -3.51 8.70 -4.64
N ALA A 62 -2.28 8.79 -4.15
CA ALA A 62 -1.25 7.77 -4.29
C ALA A 62 -1.65 6.47 -3.59
N VAL A 63 -2.15 6.53 -2.36
CA VAL A 63 -2.64 5.36 -1.60
C VAL A 63 -3.76 4.65 -2.35
N LEU A 64 -4.73 5.39 -2.90
CA LEU A 64 -5.80 4.81 -3.72
C LEU A 64 -5.25 4.10 -4.96
N SER A 65 -4.21 4.66 -5.60
CA SER A 65 -3.54 4.08 -6.76
C SER A 65 -2.80 2.79 -6.39
N VAL A 66 -1.98 2.82 -5.34
CA VAL A 66 -1.24 1.66 -4.80
C VAL A 66 -2.20 0.53 -4.45
N HIS A 67 -3.30 0.86 -3.77
CA HIS A 67 -4.34 -0.10 -3.42
C HIS A 67 -4.99 -0.77 -4.63
N ARG A 68 -5.27 -0.03 -5.70
CA ARG A 68 -5.83 -0.59 -6.94
C ARG A 68 -4.83 -1.46 -7.68
N GLN A 69 -3.56 -1.06 -7.73
CA GLN A 69 -2.50 -1.76 -8.46
C GLN A 69 -2.09 -3.04 -7.73
N LEU A 70 -1.72 -2.94 -6.45
CA LEU A 70 -1.21 -4.06 -5.67
C LEU A 70 -2.34 -4.97 -5.18
N GLY A 71 -3.51 -4.42 -4.83
CA GLY A 71 -4.64 -5.21 -4.35
C GLY A 71 -5.24 -6.16 -5.38
N ARG A 72 -4.93 -5.98 -6.68
CA ARG A 72 -5.30 -6.92 -7.76
C ARG A 72 -4.24 -7.98 -8.03
N ARG A 73 -3.02 -7.78 -7.53
CA ARG A 73 -1.85 -8.63 -7.82
C ARG A 73 -1.42 -9.45 -6.62
N PHE A 74 -1.49 -8.89 -5.42
CA PHE A 74 -0.92 -9.48 -4.22
C PHE A 74 -1.94 -9.62 -3.09
N HIS A 75 -1.80 -10.71 -2.35
CA HIS A 75 -2.51 -10.96 -1.10
C HIS A 75 -1.51 -11.33 -0.01
N LEU A 76 -1.88 -11.07 1.23
CA LEU A 76 -1.11 -11.40 2.41
C LEU A 76 -1.25 -12.90 2.72
N VAL A 77 -0.13 -13.58 3.00
CA VAL A 77 -0.04 -14.99 3.42
C VAL A 77 0.70 -15.16 4.74
#